data_AF-A0A963KY75-F1
#
_entry.id   AF-A0A963KY75-F1
#
_cell.length_a   1.000
_cell.length_b   1.000
_cell.length_c   1.000
_cell.angle_alpha   90.00
_cell.angle_beta   90.00
_cell.angle_gamma   90.00
#
_symmetry.space_group_name_H-M   'P 1'
#
loop_
_entity.id
_entity.type
_entity.pdbx_description
1 polymer ?
#
loop_
_entity_poly.entity_id
_entity_poly.type
_entity_poly.pdbx_seq_one_letter_code
_entity_poly.pdbx_strand_id
1 'polypeptide(L)'
;MKEPSARPSNPCFGSGPTTKRPGWSIRALEGAMTGRSHRAAPAKARLAEVIDRSKALLGMPENYRLGIVPASDTGAFEMAMWSMLGARGVDVVAFESFGAGWLTDARKQLRI
;
A
#
# COMPACT_ATOMS: atom_id res chain seq x y z
N MET A 1 36.41 3.40 9.65
CA MET A 1 35.03 3.33 10.18
C MET A 1 35.12 2.63 11.53
N LYS A 2 34.64 3.23 12.63
CA LYS A 2 34.73 2.62 13.97
C LYS A 2 33.56 1.65 14.15
N GLU A 3 33.85 0.39 14.45
CA GLU A 3 32.80 -0.61 14.67
C GLU A 3 31.95 -0.23 15.91
N PRO A 4 30.62 -0.29 15.84
CA PRO A 4 29.77 -0.05 17.00
C PRO A 4 30.10 -1.03 18.13
N SER A 5 30.19 -0.53 19.36
CA SER A 5 30.41 -1.37 20.55
C SER A 5 29.19 -2.24 20.91
N ALA A 6 28.03 -1.96 20.31
CA ALA A 6 26.80 -2.71 20.51
C ALA A 6 26.15 -3.05 19.17
N ARG A 7 25.65 -4.28 19.06
CA ARG A 7 24.84 -4.72 17.92
C ARG A 7 23.38 -4.30 18.13
N PRO A 8 22.64 -3.98 17.05
CA PRO A 8 21.21 -3.74 17.15
C PRO A 8 20.50 -5.01 17.65
N SER A 9 19.46 -4.84 18.47
CA SER A 9 18.62 -5.95 18.94
C SER A 9 17.88 -6.64 17.79
N ASN A 10 17.68 -5.94 16.67
CA ASN A 10 17.11 -6.48 15.46
C ASN A 10 17.92 -5.99 14.23
N PRO A 11 18.64 -6.88 13.53
CA PRO A 11 19.45 -6.52 12.37
C PRO A 11 18.68 -6.53 11.04
N CYS A 12 17.35 -6.64 11.04
CA CYS A 12 16.54 -6.65 9.82
C CYS A 12 16.23 -5.22 9.33
N PHE A 13 17.09 -4.70 8.45
CA PHE A 13 17.04 -3.33 7.90
C PHE A 13 16.33 -3.18 6.55
N GLY A 14 15.58 -4.20 6.11
CA GLY A 14 14.87 -4.14 4.83
C GLY A 14 13.78 -3.06 4.81
N SER A 15 13.64 -2.37 3.68
CA SER A 15 12.61 -1.35 3.46
C SER A 15 11.27 -1.93 2.96
N GLY A 16 11.20 -3.23 2.68
CA GLY A 16 10.01 -3.90 2.16
C GLY A 16 10.28 -5.32 1.65
N PRO A 17 9.71 -6.37 2.26
CA PRO A 17 9.09 -6.39 3.59
C PRO A 17 10.04 -5.87 4.68
N THR A 18 9.49 -5.32 5.76
CA THR A 18 10.26 -4.79 6.91
C THR A 18 9.89 -5.49 8.22
N THR A 19 10.70 -5.23 9.25
CA THR A 19 10.50 -5.72 10.62
C THR A 19 9.09 -5.44 11.13
N LYS A 20 8.44 -6.45 11.72
CA LYS A 20 7.16 -6.26 12.43
C LYS A 20 7.38 -5.52 13.75
N ARG A 21 6.35 -4.86 14.27
CA ARG A 21 6.40 -4.16 15.57
C ARG A 21 6.90 -5.10 16.70
N PRO A 22 7.56 -4.57 17.74
CA PRO A 22 7.93 -5.36 18.92
C PRO A 22 6.74 -6.14 19.51
N GLY A 23 6.98 -7.37 19.94
CA GLY A 23 5.94 -8.25 20.48
C GLY A 23 4.97 -8.83 19.46
N TRP A 24 5.19 -8.63 18.15
CA TRP A 24 4.39 -9.29 17.12
C TRP A 24 4.55 -10.82 17.20
N SER A 25 3.43 -11.54 17.04
CA SER A 25 3.42 -13.00 16.92
C SER A 25 2.34 -13.43 15.94
N ILE A 26 2.43 -14.68 15.45
CA ILE A 26 1.44 -15.25 14.53
C ILE A 26 0.04 -15.35 15.17
N ARG A 27 -0.05 -15.33 16.51
CA ARG A 27 -1.33 -15.34 17.24
C ARG A 27 -2.23 -14.17 16.88
N ALA A 28 -1.65 -13.05 16.43
CA ALA A 28 -2.40 -11.92 15.90
C ALA A 28 -3.28 -12.29 14.68
N LEU A 29 -3.04 -13.45 14.05
CA LEU A 29 -3.80 -13.96 12.91
C LEU A 29 -4.75 -15.11 13.28
N GLU A 30 -4.87 -15.52 14.55
CA GLU A 30 -5.75 -16.65 14.94
C GLU A 30 -7.21 -16.43 14.55
N GLY A 31 -7.68 -15.18 14.58
CA GLY A 31 -9.01 -14.83 14.13
C GLY A 31 -9.15 -14.65 12.61
N ALA A 32 -8.15 -14.93 11.79
CA ALA A 32 -8.20 -14.69 10.35
C ALA A 32 -9.32 -15.49 9.69
N MET A 33 -10.06 -14.85 8.79
CA MET A 33 -11.18 -15.48 8.07
C MET A 33 -10.68 -16.21 6.81
N THR A 34 -9.69 -17.09 6.98
CA THR A 34 -9.18 -17.92 5.88
C THR A 34 -10.26 -18.90 5.41
N GLY A 35 -10.34 -19.14 4.10
CA GLY A 35 -11.36 -20.02 3.51
C GLY A 35 -12.81 -19.52 3.59
N ARG A 36 -13.07 -18.31 4.11
CA ARG A 36 -14.40 -17.70 4.15
C ARG A 36 -14.61 -16.80 2.94
N SER A 37 -15.86 -16.73 2.46
CA SER A 37 -16.24 -15.75 1.43
C SER A 37 -16.01 -14.33 1.92
N HIS A 38 -15.28 -13.53 1.13
CA HIS A 38 -15.08 -12.10 1.35
C HIS A 38 -16.39 -11.29 1.31
N ARG A 39 -17.45 -11.85 0.72
CA ARG A 39 -18.78 -11.21 0.66
C ARG A 39 -19.61 -11.43 1.93
N ALA A 40 -19.18 -12.32 2.83
CA ALA A 40 -19.87 -12.60 4.07
C ALA A 40 -19.89 -11.35 4.97
N ALA A 41 -21.00 -11.14 5.70
CA ALA A 41 -21.16 -10.02 6.62
C ALA A 41 -19.95 -9.78 7.55
N PRO A 42 -19.38 -10.79 8.23
CA PRO A 42 -18.25 -10.54 9.14
C PRO A 42 -16.95 -10.18 8.40
N ALA A 43 -16.74 -10.63 7.16
CA ALA A 43 -15.58 -10.23 6.35
C ALA A 43 -15.71 -8.78 5.85
N LYS A 44 -16.92 -8.40 5.38
CA LYS A 44 -17.22 -7.01 5.00
C LYS A 44 -17.05 -6.05 6.17
N ALA A 45 -17.49 -6.44 7.37
CA ALA A 45 -17.34 -5.64 8.58
C ALA A 45 -15.86 -5.35 8.90
N ARG A 46 -14.97 -6.33 8.77
CA ARG A 46 -13.52 -6.13 8.98
C ARG A 46 -12.88 -5.21 7.94
N LEU A 47 -13.29 -5.32 6.68
CA LEU A 47 -12.83 -4.39 5.64
C LEU A 47 -13.28 -2.96 5.93
N ALA A 48 -14.55 -2.79 6.34
CA ALA A 48 -15.07 -1.48 6.75
C ALA A 48 -14.30 -0.90 7.95
N GLU A 49 -14.04 -1.72 8.98
CA GLU A 49 -13.25 -1.28 10.14
C GLU A 49 -11.85 -0.79 9.74
N VAL A 50 -11.14 -1.51 8.87
CA VAL A 50 -9.82 -1.11 8.38
C VAL A 50 -9.89 0.17 7.56
N ILE A 51 -10.93 0.34 6.74
CA ILE A 51 -11.18 1.56 5.96
C ILE A 51 -11.37 2.75 6.91
N ASP A 52 -12.27 2.63 7.89
CA ASP A 52 -12.63 3.71 8.80
C ASP A 52 -11.44 4.13 9.67
N ARG A 53 -10.69 3.16 10.20
CA ARG A 53 -9.47 3.41 10.97
C ARG A 53 -8.38 4.08 10.13
N SER A 54 -8.22 3.65 8.88
CA SER A 54 -7.26 4.26 7.95
C SER A 54 -7.64 5.70 7.61
N LYS A 55 -8.93 5.97 7.36
CA LYS A 55 -9.44 7.31 7.12
C LYS A 55 -9.17 8.25 8.30
N ALA A 56 -9.47 7.78 9.52
CA ALA A 56 -9.24 8.53 10.74
C ALA A 56 -7.73 8.80 10.96
N LEU A 57 -6.89 7.79 10.78
CA LEU A 57 -5.43 7.92 10.91
C LEU A 57 -4.84 8.95 9.93
N LEU A 58 -5.35 8.98 8.70
CA LEU A 58 -4.89 9.89 7.65
C LEU A 58 -5.50 11.30 7.74
N GLY A 59 -6.49 11.52 8.61
CA GLY A 59 -7.25 12.77 8.64
C GLY A 59 -7.96 13.03 7.30
N MET A 60 -8.46 11.97 6.66
CA MET A 60 -8.99 12.02 5.30
C MET A 60 -10.28 12.87 5.24
N PRO A 61 -10.44 13.77 4.24
CA PRO A 61 -11.66 14.57 4.11
C PRO A 61 -12.91 13.70 3.94
N GLU A 62 -14.05 14.14 4.49
CA GLU A 62 -15.29 13.35 4.53
C GLU A 62 -15.81 12.93 3.15
N ASN A 63 -15.60 13.78 2.14
CA ASN A 63 -16.04 13.53 0.77
C ASN A 63 -15.11 12.60 -0.02
N TYR A 64 -14.01 12.12 0.56
CA TYR A 64 -13.09 11.21 -0.10
C TYR A 64 -13.43 9.74 0.18
N ARG A 65 -13.12 8.88 -0.79
CA ARG A 65 -13.27 7.42 -0.70
C ARG A 65 -11.90 6.75 -0.53
N LEU A 66 -11.82 5.76 0.34
CA LEU A 66 -10.63 4.91 0.50
C LEU A 66 -10.97 3.52 -0.03
N GLY A 67 -10.15 3.04 -0.97
CA GLY A 67 -10.25 1.71 -1.54
C GLY A 67 -9.14 0.79 -1.03
N ILE A 68 -9.47 -0.46 -0.73
CA ILE A 68 -8.48 -1.52 -0.53
C ILE A 68 -8.41 -2.32 -1.83
N VAL A 69 -7.24 -2.32 -2.46
CA VAL A 69 -7.02 -2.97 -3.76
C VAL A 69 -5.89 -4.00 -3.67
N PRO A 70 -5.93 -5.08 -4.47
CA PRO A 70 -4.83 -6.03 -4.55
C PRO A 70 -3.63 -5.43 -5.32
N ALA A 71 -2.54 -6.20 -5.40
CA ALA A 71 -1.34 -5.90 -6.19
C ALA A 71 -0.47 -4.72 -5.70
N SER A 72 -0.52 -4.41 -4.40
CA SER A 72 0.36 -3.43 -3.73
C SER A 72 0.26 -2.01 -4.31
N ASP A 73 1.24 -1.16 -3.97
CA ASP A 73 1.33 0.21 -4.46
C ASP A 73 1.39 0.26 -5.99
N THR A 74 2.08 -0.70 -6.63
CA THR A 74 2.10 -0.84 -8.09
C THR A 74 0.70 -0.98 -8.68
N GLY A 75 -0.12 -1.90 -8.18
CA GLY A 75 -1.48 -2.10 -8.67
C GLY A 75 -2.39 -0.90 -8.42
N ALA A 76 -2.20 -0.21 -7.28
CA ALA A 76 -2.93 1.01 -6.98
C ALA A 76 -2.57 2.16 -7.94
N PHE A 77 -1.28 2.37 -8.20
CA PHE A 77 -0.80 3.38 -9.14
C PHE A 77 -1.24 3.09 -10.58
N GLU A 78 -1.07 1.86 -11.03
CA GLU A 78 -1.55 1.41 -12.34
C GLU A 78 -3.05 1.68 -12.48
N MET A 79 -3.88 1.23 -11.53
CA MET A 79 -5.33 1.46 -11.56
C MET A 79 -5.68 2.95 -11.69
N ALA A 80 -4.97 3.82 -10.97
CA ALA A 80 -5.17 5.26 -11.08
C ALA A 80 -4.75 5.78 -12.47
N MET A 81 -3.57 5.39 -12.95
CA MET A 81 -3.07 5.83 -14.26
C MET A 81 -4.00 5.40 -15.41
N TRP A 82 -4.41 4.13 -15.47
CA TRP A 82 -5.31 3.60 -16.50
C TRP A 82 -6.71 4.22 -16.48
N SER A 83 -7.16 4.73 -15.32
CA SER A 83 -8.53 5.29 -15.18
C SER A 83 -8.59 6.81 -15.25
N MET A 84 -7.49 7.52 -15.00
CA MET A 84 -7.48 8.98 -14.85
C MET A 84 -6.67 9.71 -15.92
N LEU A 85 -5.75 9.04 -16.62
CA LEU A 85 -4.95 9.66 -17.68
C LEU A 85 -5.64 9.57 -19.06
N GLY A 86 -5.23 10.42 -20.00
CA GLY A 86 -5.65 10.39 -21.41
C GLY A 86 -6.71 11.42 -21.81
N ALA A 87 -7.56 11.88 -20.88
CA ALA A 87 -8.56 12.91 -21.20
C ALA A 87 -7.94 14.31 -21.45
N ARG A 88 -6.78 14.58 -20.84
CA ARG A 88 -6.02 15.84 -20.96
C ARG A 88 -4.53 15.53 -20.87
N GLY A 89 -3.70 16.44 -21.39
CA GLY A 89 -2.26 16.41 -21.16
C GLY A 89 -1.94 16.53 -19.67
N VAL A 90 -0.90 15.83 -19.23
CA VAL A 90 -0.42 15.84 -17.84
C VAL A 90 1.09 16.07 -17.80
N ASP A 91 1.54 16.79 -16.78
CA ASP A 91 2.95 16.90 -16.45
C ASP A 91 3.30 15.84 -15.40
N VAL A 92 4.37 15.10 -15.63
CA VAL A 92 4.84 14.03 -14.73
C VAL A 92 6.23 14.38 -14.23
N VAL A 93 6.40 14.37 -12.91
CA VAL A 93 7.68 14.65 -12.25
C VAL A 93 8.16 13.38 -11.55
N ALA A 94 9.34 12.90 -11.93
CA ALA A 94 9.94 11.68 -11.39
C ALA A 94 11.34 11.98 -10.82
N PHE A 95 11.52 11.71 -9.52
CA PHE A 95 12.78 11.97 -8.80
C PHE A 95 13.51 10.69 -8.37
N GLU A 96 12.88 9.52 -8.54
CA GLU A 96 13.40 8.23 -8.09
C GLU A 96 12.94 7.09 -9.02
N SER A 97 13.42 5.87 -8.76
CA SER A 97 13.26 4.71 -9.62
C SER A 97 11.81 4.28 -9.90
N PHE A 98 10.93 4.32 -8.90
CA PHE A 98 9.51 3.96 -9.04
C PHE A 98 8.78 4.96 -9.93
N GLY A 99 8.93 6.26 -9.67
CA GLY A 99 8.38 7.32 -10.49
C GLY A 99 8.89 7.31 -11.93
N ALA A 100 10.17 6.94 -12.13
CA ALA A 100 10.71 6.73 -13.47
C ALA A 100 10.05 5.53 -14.20
N GLY A 101 9.69 4.48 -13.45
CA GLY A 101 8.85 3.38 -13.93
C GLY A 101 7.48 3.88 -14.39
N TRP A 102 6.75 4.57 -13.51
CA TRP A 102 5.41 5.10 -13.82
C TRP A 102 5.40 6.09 -14.99
N LEU A 103 6.43 6.94 -15.11
CA LEU A 103 6.60 7.81 -16.27
C LEU A 103 6.75 6.99 -17.57
N THR A 104 7.51 5.90 -17.51
CA THR A 104 7.69 5.00 -18.66
C THR A 104 6.38 4.34 -19.03
N ASP A 105 5.63 3.86 -18.05
CA ASP A 105 4.34 3.19 -18.27
C ASP A 105 3.30 4.15 -18.85
N ALA A 106 3.18 5.34 -18.26
CA ALA A 106 2.30 6.40 -18.76
C ALA A 106 2.59 6.78 -20.22
N ARG A 107 3.86 6.87 -20.60
CA ARG A 107 4.27 7.29 -21.95
C ARG A 107 4.25 6.17 -22.99
N LYS A 108 4.65 4.95 -22.62
CA LYS A 108 4.93 3.88 -23.58
C LYS A 108 3.90 2.76 -23.56
N GLN A 109 3.24 2.51 -22.42
CA GLN A 109 2.33 1.37 -22.26
C GLN A 109 0.86 1.78 -22.39
N LEU A 110 0.47 2.92 -21.84
CA LEU A 110 -0.93 3.36 -21.83
C LEU A 110 -1.47 3.77 -23.22
N ARG A 111 -0.60 4.06 -24.19
CA ARG A 111 -0.97 4.50 -25.56
C ARG A 111 -1.97 5.68 -25.58
N ILE A 112 -1.83 6.58 -24.62
CA ILE A 112 -2.62 7.81 -24.45
C ILE A 112 -1.89 9.04 -24.97
#